data_AF-A0A1G6L5N5-F1
#
_entry.id   AF-A0A1G6L5N5-F1
#
_cell.length_a   1.000
_cell.length_b   1.000
_cell.length_c   1.000
_cell.angle_alpha   90.00
_cell.angle_beta   90.00
_cell.angle_gamma   90.00
#
_symmetry.space_group_name_H-M   'P 1'
#
loop_
_entity.id
_entity.type
_entity.pdbx_description
1 polymer ?
#
loop_
_entity_poly.entity_id
_entity_poly.type
_entity_poly.pdbx_seq_one_letter_code
_entity_poly.pdbx_strand_id
1 'polypeptide(L)'
;MQLNEDTIRQIVVSVLEDMSEGNTNSNTNKQNNSAAVKSGDLKIQEIGLAEEARSNDEVVIAVGPAFGDKLSKTMIDEKHSNILREIMAGIEEEGLKARVVKNYITADVGFMGHQAAQLSGSGIGIGLQSKGTILIHQKDLNPLANLELFPQAPLLTLETYRKIGKNAARYAKGENPDPVPTQNDQMARPKYQAISAVLYNKEVKCLDKAKKVVELAVDFSK
;
A
#
# COMPACT_ATOMS: atom_id res chain seq x y z
N MET A 1 0.50 17.03 -19.54
CA MET A 1 -0.51 16.09 -20.08
C MET A 1 -1.86 16.44 -19.48
N GLN A 2 -2.79 17.00 -20.27
CA GLN A 2 -4.17 17.25 -19.83
C GLN A 2 -4.93 15.92 -19.93
N LEU A 3 -5.51 15.47 -18.82
CA LEU A 3 -6.45 14.36 -18.83
C LEU A 3 -7.74 14.83 -19.52
N ASN A 4 -8.10 14.14 -20.60
CA ASN A 4 -9.29 14.41 -21.41
C ASN A 4 -10.54 13.84 -20.70
N GLU A 5 -11.69 14.49 -20.85
CA GLU A 5 -12.99 14.04 -20.31
C GLU A 5 -13.30 12.59 -20.74
N ASP A 6 -12.86 12.22 -21.94
CA ASP A 6 -13.01 10.88 -22.49
C ASP A 6 -12.29 9.81 -21.66
N THR A 7 -11.10 10.13 -21.13
CA THR A 7 -10.32 9.20 -20.29
C THR A 7 -11.02 8.97 -18.95
N ILE A 8 -11.59 10.03 -18.37
CA ILE A 8 -12.36 9.94 -17.12
C ILE A 8 -13.62 9.10 -17.34
N ARG A 9 -14.34 9.31 -18.45
CA ARG A 9 -15.50 8.49 -18.82
C ARG A 9 -15.15 7.02 -18.98
N GLN A 10 -14.05 6.70 -19.66
CA GLN A 10 -13.62 5.31 -19.85
C GLN A 10 -13.32 4.60 -18.51
N ILE A 11 -12.71 5.31 -17.56
CA ILE A 11 -12.46 4.77 -16.22
C ILE A 11 -13.80 4.55 -15.49
N VAL A 12 -14.75 5.48 -15.58
CA VAL A 12 -16.06 5.34 -14.92
C VAL A 12 -16.88 4.19 -15.53
N VAL A 13 -16.88 4.04 -16.85
CA VAL A 13 -17.62 2.98 -17.55
C VAL A 13 -17.06 1.59 -17.20
N SER A 14 -15.74 1.40 -17.27
CA SER A 14 -15.12 0.13 -16.88
C SER A 14 -15.44 -0.25 -15.43
N VAL A 15 -15.53 0.73 -14.52
CA VAL A 15 -15.92 0.51 -13.12
C VAL A 15 -17.39 0.07 -13.00
N LEU A 16 -18.29 0.63 -13.81
CA LEU A 16 -19.72 0.27 -13.78
C LEU A 16 -19.97 -1.12 -14.36
N GLU A 17 -19.25 -1.49 -15.41
CA GLU A 17 -19.29 -2.83 -16.02
C GLU A 17 -18.86 -3.88 -14.99
N ASP A 18 -17.70 -3.68 -14.34
CA ASP A 18 -17.20 -4.54 -13.25
C ASP A 18 -18.19 -4.67 -12.07
N MET A 19 -19.01 -3.64 -11.83
CA MET A 19 -20.02 -3.64 -10.76
C MET A 19 -21.31 -4.38 -11.14
N SER A 20 -21.62 -4.48 -12.43
CA SER A 20 -22.83 -5.14 -12.93
C SER A 20 -22.68 -6.66 -13.04
N GLU A 21 -21.45 -7.17 -13.24
CA GLU A 21 -21.16 -8.60 -13.30
C GLU A 21 -21.24 -9.32 -11.94
N GLY A 22 -21.26 -8.56 -10.84
CA GLY A 22 -21.30 -9.09 -9.47
C GLY A 22 -22.65 -9.65 -8.99
N ASN A 23 -23.70 -9.70 -9.83
CA ASN A 23 -25.07 -9.99 -9.37
C ASN A 23 -25.78 -11.19 -10.01
N THR A 24 -25.05 -12.18 -10.55
CA THR A 24 -25.67 -13.44 -10.99
C THR A 24 -24.90 -14.70 -10.57
N ASN A 25 -25.57 -15.49 -9.73
CA ASN A 25 -25.48 -16.93 -9.48
C ASN A 25 -24.46 -17.52 -8.47
N SER A 26 -25.01 -17.81 -7.27
CA SER A 26 -25.23 -19.14 -6.64
C SER A 26 -24.16 -20.25 -6.69
N ASN A 27 -23.75 -20.64 -5.47
CA ASN A 27 -23.35 -21.98 -4.97
C ASN A 27 -22.81 -23.02 -5.96
N THR A 28 -21.49 -23.28 -5.88
CA THR A 28 -20.95 -24.64 -5.83
C THR A 28 -19.72 -24.72 -4.93
N ASN A 29 -19.70 -25.78 -4.13
CA ASN A 29 -18.66 -26.15 -3.18
C ASN A 29 -17.37 -26.53 -3.93
N LYS A 30 -16.28 -25.76 -3.78
CA LYS A 30 -14.92 -26.16 -4.17
C LYS A 30 -13.89 -25.61 -3.18
N GLN A 31 -13.26 -26.54 -2.45
CA GLN A 31 -11.94 -26.37 -1.86
C GLN A 31 -11.03 -25.71 -2.89
N ASN A 32 -10.40 -24.58 -2.57
CA ASN A 32 -9.42 -23.97 -3.45
C ASN A 32 -8.30 -23.32 -2.65
N ASN A 33 -7.10 -23.89 -2.82
CA ASN A 33 -5.82 -23.24 -2.60
C ASN A 33 -5.86 -21.79 -3.11
N SER A 34 -5.46 -20.85 -2.27
CA SER A 34 -5.37 -19.43 -2.59
C SER A 34 -4.45 -19.22 -3.79
N ALA A 35 -5.07 -18.94 -4.94
CA ALA A 35 -4.41 -18.76 -6.22
C ALA A 35 -3.52 -17.50 -6.20
N ALA A 36 -2.24 -17.67 -6.54
CA ALA A 36 -1.34 -16.56 -6.80
C ALA A 36 -1.93 -15.67 -7.89
N VAL A 37 -2.22 -14.41 -7.55
CA VAL A 37 -2.65 -13.42 -8.55
C VAL A 37 -1.40 -12.92 -9.25
N LYS A 38 -1.28 -13.25 -10.55
CA LYS A 38 -0.21 -12.77 -11.41
C LYS A 38 -0.63 -11.42 -12.01
N SER A 39 -0.22 -10.32 -11.39
CA SER A 39 0.01 -9.07 -12.13
C SER A 39 1.46 -9.12 -12.60
N GLY A 40 1.71 -9.04 -13.91
CA GLY A 40 2.89 -9.58 -14.60
C GLY A 40 4.30 -9.31 -14.02
N ASP A 41 4.46 -8.30 -13.15
CA ASP A 41 5.77 -7.86 -12.60
C ASP A 41 5.89 -8.01 -11.06
N LEU A 42 4.82 -8.43 -10.37
CA LEU A 42 4.76 -8.60 -8.92
C LEU A 42 3.93 -9.82 -8.55
N LYS A 43 4.58 -10.79 -7.91
CA LYS A 43 3.93 -11.97 -7.35
C LYS A 43 3.90 -11.83 -5.83
N ILE A 44 2.69 -11.78 -5.28
CA ILE A 44 2.44 -11.78 -3.84
C ILE A 44 1.83 -13.12 -3.46
N GLN A 45 2.39 -13.75 -2.44
CA GLN A 45 1.85 -14.96 -1.83
C GLN A 45 1.61 -14.73 -0.34
N GLU A 46 0.38 -14.97 0.12
CA GLU A 46 0.07 -14.98 1.56
C GLU A 46 0.74 -16.19 2.20
N ILE A 47 1.53 -15.97 3.25
CA ILE A 47 2.31 -17.03 3.94
C ILE A 47 1.84 -17.31 5.36
N GLY A 48 0.89 -16.55 5.89
CA GLY A 48 0.31 -16.78 7.21
C GLY A 48 -0.18 -15.49 7.87
N LEU A 49 -0.64 -15.60 9.11
CA LEU A 49 -0.92 -14.43 9.94
C LEU A 49 0.38 -13.69 10.25
N ALA A 50 0.36 -12.36 10.17
CA ALA A 50 1.51 -11.56 10.54
C ALA A 50 1.67 -11.54 12.07
N GLU A 51 2.82 -11.99 12.55
CA GLU A 51 3.18 -11.96 13.96
C GLU A 51 4.09 -10.76 14.26
N GLU A 52 4.12 -10.37 15.54
CA GLU A 52 5.06 -9.37 16.05
C GLU A 52 6.49 -9.94 16.03
N ALA A 53 7.39 -9.21 15.39
CA ALA A 53 8.79 -9.63 15.31
C ALA A 53 9.54 -9.26 16.59
N ARG A 54 10.49 -10.12 16.99
CA ARG A 54 11.41 -9.85 18.12
C ARG A 54 12.71 -9.17 17.71
N SER A 55 12.99 -9.09 16.41
CA SER A 55 14.24 -8.52 15.91
C SER A 55 14.04 -7.05 15.54
N ASN A 56 14.98 -6.19 15.95
CA ASN A 56 14.87 -4.74 15.75
C ASN A 56 15.44 -4.30 14.39
N ASP A 57 15.84 -5.25 13.53
CA ASP A 57 16.50 -5.03 12.24
C ASP A 57 15.52 -5.09 11.05
N GLU A 58 14.28 -4.67 11.25
CA GLU A 58 13.26 -4.66 10.21
C GLU A 58 12.41 -3.39 10.18
N VAL A 59 11.80 -3.14 9.02
CA VAL A 59 10.71 -2.19 8.82
C VAL A 59 9.54 -2.95 8.19
N VAL A 60 8.35 -2.84 8.79
CA VAL A 60 7.14 -3.50 8.27
C VAL A 60 6.39 -2.56 7.34
N ILE A 61 6.01 -3.05 6.16
CA ILE A 61 5.23 -2.35 5.16
C ILE A 61 3.83 -2.98 5.12
N ALA A 62 2.83 -2.28 5.64
CA ALA A 62 1.43 -2.66 5.48
C ALA A 62 0.85 -2.09 4.17
N VAL A 63 0.46 -2.98 3.27
CA VAL A 63 -0.27 -2.64 2.06
C VAL A 63 -1.77 -2.86 2.23
N GLY A 64 -2.57 -2.07 1.51
CA GLY A 64 -4.03 -2.21 1.49
C GLY A 64 -4.51 -3.56 0.94
N PRO A 65 -5.76 -3.94 1.23
CA PRO A 65 -6.30 -5.27 0.91
C PRO A 65 -6.34 -5.59 -0.59
N ALA A 66 -6.54 -4.56 -1.42
CA ALA A 66 -6.58 -4.68 -2.88
C ALA A 66 -5.20 -4.59 -3.55
N PHE A 67 -4.15 -4.25 -2.79
CA PHE A 67 -2.83 -3.92 -3.35
C PHE A 67 -2.18 -5.14 -4.00
N GLY A 68 -1.76 -4.98 -5.26
CA GLY A 68 -1.06 -6.01 -6.02
C GLY A 68 -1.96 -7.19 -6.43
N ASP A 69 -3.28 -7.02 -6.29
CA ASP A 69 -4.31 -7.97 -6.71
C ASP A 69 -5.38 -7.21 -7.53
N LYS A 70 -6.51 -6.85 -6.91
CA LYS A 70 -7.62 -6.14 -7.58
C LYS A 70 -7.22 -4.75 -8.07
N LEU A 71 -6.24 -4.13 -7.41
CA LEU A 71 -5.60 -2.90 -7.85
C LEU A 71 -4.10 -3.18 -8.01
N SER A 72 -3.58 -2.92 -9.21
CA SER A 72 -2.16 -3.13 -9.55
C SER A 72 -1.41 -1.84 -9.85
N LYS A 73 -2.12 -0.70 -9.86
CA LYS A 73 -1.58 0.63 -10.14
C LYS A 73 -2.23 1.69 -9.25
N THR A 74 -1.50 2.79 -9.06
CA THR A 74 -1.97 3.98 -8.36
C THR A 74 -2.90 4.84 -9.22
N MET A 75 -3.38 5.95 -8.66
CA MET A 75 -4.26 6.90 -9.36
C MET A 75 -3.60 7.65 -10.53
N ILE A 76 -2.28 7.54 -10.70
CA ILE A 76 -1.52 8.09 -11.83
C ILE A 76 -0.87 7.00 -12.68
N ASP A 77 -1.41 5.79 -12.64
CA ASP A 77 -0.97 4.62 -13.42
C ASP A 77 0.43 4.08 -13.07
N GLU A 78 1.05 4.52 -11.96
CA GLU A 78 2.31 3.93 -11.48
C GLU A 78 2.06 2.51 -10.93
N LYS A 79 2.88 1.54 -11.34
CA LYS A 79 2.70 0.13 -10.95
C LYS A 79 3.05 -0.09 -9.49
N HIS A 80 2.24 -0.89 -8.81
CA HIS A 80 2.51 -1.32 -7.43
C HIS A 80 3.83 -2.08 -7.30
N SER A 81 4.22 -2.85 -8.33
CA SER A 81 5.50 -3.56 -8.41
C SER A 81 6.69 -2.61 -8.30
N ASN A 82 6.66 -1.49 -9.03
CA ASN A 82 7.74 -0.51 -9.01
C ASN A 82 7.80 0.19 -7.65
N ILE A 83 6.64 0.62 -7.12
CA ILE A 83 6.55 1.32 -5.84
C ILE A 83 7.09 0.45 -4.70
N LEU A 84 6.59 -0.78 -4.59
CA LEU A 84 6.98 -1.68 -3.51
C LEU A 84 8.48 -2.02 -3.60
N ARG A 85 9.00 -2.20 -4.82
CA ARG A 85 10.43 -2.42 -5.06
C ARG A 85 11.29 -1.27 -4.58
N GLU A 86 10.89 -0.02 -4.86
CA GLU A 86 11.65 1.15 -4.42
C GLU A 86 11.63 1.33 -2.89
N ILE A 87 10.47 1.12 -2.25
CA ILE A 87 10.38 1.21 -0.78
C ILE A 87 11.27 0.13 -0.14
N MET A 88 11.16 -1.11 -0.59
CA MET A 88 11.98 -2.23 -0.07
C MET A 88 13.47 -1.96 -0.29
N ALA A 89 13.85 -1.53 -1.49
CA ALA A 89 15.24 -1.22 -1.80
C ALA A 89 15.77 -0.04 -0.96
N GLY A 90 14.95 0.98 -0.66
CA GLY A 90 15.33 2.06 0.24
C GLY A 90 15.60 1.57 1.68
N ILE A 91 14.83 0.61 2.17
CA ILE A 91 15.04 -0.01 3.49
C ILE A 91 16.33 -0.86 3.49
N GLU A 92 16.51 -1.68 2.46
CA GLU A 92 17.66 -2.59 2.32
C GLU A 92 18.97 -1.83 2.13
N GLU A 93 18.96 -0.68 1.43
CA GLU A 93 20.12 0.20 1.29
C GLU A 93 20.64 0.75 2.63
N GLU A 94 19.77 0.87 3.63
CA GLU A 94 20.12 1.29 4.99
C GLU A 94 20.48 0.10 5.90
N GLY A 95 20.50 -1.12 5.36
CA GLY A 95 20.93 -2.34 6.05
C GLY A 95 19.84 -3.03 6.87
N LEU A 96 18.56 -2.70 6.68
CA LEU A 96 17.44 -3.31 7.39
C LEU A 96 16.65 -4.26 6.48
N LYS A 97 15.87 -5.16 7.08
CA LYS A 97 14.96 -6.05 6.36
C LYS A 97 13.62 -5.36 6.10
N ALA A 98 13.13 -5.45 4.87
CA ALA A 98 11.76 -5.06 4.56
C ALA A 98 10.82 -6.27 4.69
N ARG A 99 9.83 -6.18 5.58
CA ARG A 99 8.78 -7.21 5.74
C ARG A 99 7.45 -6.66 5.26
N VAL A 100 6.76 -7.38 4.39
CA VAL A 100 5.51 -6.91 3.78
C VAL A 100 4.32 -7.66 4.37
N VAL A 101 3.30 -6.91 4.78
CA VAL A 101 2.04 -7.45 5.29
C VAL A 101 0.87 -6.84 4.54
N LYS A 102 -0.23 -7.58 4.41
CA LYS A 102 -1.48 -7.09 3.82
C LYS A 102 -2.54 -6.95 4.90
N ASN A 103 -3.14 -5.77 4.95
CA ASN A 103 -4.16 -5.44 5.94
C ASN A 103 -5.57 -5.65 5.39
N TYR A 104 -6.31 -6.63 5.93
CA TYR A 104 -7.73 -6.84 5.58
C TYR A 104 -8.71 -6.21 6.58
N ILE A 105 -8.22 -5.63 7.68
CA ILE A 105 -9.06 -5.06 8.75
C ILE A 105 -9.51 -3.65 8.39
N THR A 106 -8.62 -2.84 7.82
CA THR A 106 -8.87 -1.44 7.46
C THR A 106 -8.16 -1.06 6.16
N ALA A 107 -8.73 -0.10 5.44
CA ALA A 107 -8.10 0.53 4.28
C ALA A 107 -7.51 1.91 4.63
N ASP A 108 -7.67 2.40 5.88
CA ASP A 108 -7.13 3.68 6.31
C ASP A 108 -5.61 3.62 6.49
N VAL A 109 -4.89 4.52 5.83
CA VAL A 109 -3.43 4.52 5.79
C VAL A 109 -2.78 4.73 7.17
N GLY A 110 -3.39 5.53 8.05
CA GLY A 110 -2.91 5.78 9.41
C GLY A 110 -2.96 4.52 10.25
N PHE A 111 -4.13 3.89 10.30
CA PHE A 111 -4.30 2.63 11.01
C PHE A 111 -3.46 1.50 10.43
N MET A 112 -3.30 1.43 9.10
CA MET A 112 -2.41 0.45 8.47
C MET A 112 -0.95 0.67 8.89
N GLY A 113 -0.44 1.89 8.83
CA GLY A 113 0.93 2.21 9.26
C GLY A 113 1.15 1.97 10.76
N HIS A 114 0.18 2.31 11.60
CA HIS A 114 0.26 2.05 13.03
C HIS A 114 0.30 0.55 13.34
N GLN A 115 -0.57 -0.25 12.71
CA GLN A 115 -0.55 -1.71 12.86
C GLN A 115 0.75 -2.33 12.33
N ALA A 116 1.31 -1.82 11.23
CA ALA A 116 2.64 -2.22 10.77
C ALA A 116 3.71 -1.93 11.83
N ALA A 117 3.67 -0.74 12.43
CA ALA A 117 4.63 -0.34 13.46
C ALA A 117 4.52 -1.20 14.73
N GLN A 118 3.30 -1.62 15.10
CA GLN A 118 3.06 -2.56 16.21
C GLN A 118 3.58 -3.96 15.93
N LEU A 119 3.51 -4.43 14.67
CA LEU A 119 4.07 -5.72 14.26
C LEU A 119 5.59 -5.68 14.12
N SER A 120 6.16 -4.50 13.87
CA SER A 120 7.58 -4.33 13.61
C SER A 120 8.40 -4.41 14.89
N GLY A 121 9.44 -5.24 14.91
CA GLY A 121 10.35 -5.32 16.05
C GLY A 121 11.15 -4.02 16.28
N SER A 122 11.44 -3.23 15.24
CA SER A 122 12.02 -1.88 15.39
C SER A 122 11.01 -0.85 15.90
N GLY A 123 9.71 -1.15 15.84
CA GLY A 123 8.63 -0.22 16.15
C GLY A 123 8.33 0.78 15.04
N ILE A 124 8.91 0.63 13.83
CA ILE A 124 8.65 1.48 12.67
C ILE A 124 7.86 0.74 11.60
N GLY A 125 6.80 1.38 11.12
CA GLY A 125 5.91 0.82 10.10
C GLY A 125 5.64 1.81 8.97
N ILE A 126 5.38 1.28 7.78
CA ILE A 126 4.91 2.03 6.62
C ILE A 126 3.48 1.60 6.32
N GLY A 127 2.57 2.55 6.15
CA GLY A 127 1.23 2.28 5.61
C GLY A 127 1.16 2.72 4.16
N LEU A 128 0.70 1.86 3.24
CA LEU A 128 0.59 2.14 1.80
C LEU A 128 -0.77 1.70 1.25
N GLN A 129 -1.55 2.66 0.75
CA GLN A 129 -2.81 2.39 0.03
C GLN A 129 -2.55 2.09 -1.44
N SER A 130 -3.43 1.33 -2.08
CA SER A 130 -3.36 1.04 -3.53
C SER A 130 -3.35 2.31 -4.38
N LYS A 131 -4.08 3.34 -3.96
CA LYS A 131 -4.10 4.62 -4.69
C LYS A 131 -2.77 5.41 -4.62
N GLY A 132 -1.81 4.96 -3.80
CA GLY A 132 -0.46 5.52 -3.67
C GLY A 132 -0.21 6.37 -2.42
N THR A 133 -1.22 6.63 -1.58
CA THR A 133 -0.99 7.39 -0.34
C THR A 133 -0.17 6.54 0.63
N ILE A 134 0.84 7.15 1.24
CA ILE A 134 1.83 6.48 2.08
C ILE A 134 2.19 7.34 3.29
N LEU A 135 2.61 6.70 4.39
CA LEU A 135 3.18 7.36 5.56
C LEU A 135 4.18 6.45 6.29
N ILE A 136 5.02 7.06 7.11
CA ILE A 136 5.89 6.39 8.08
C ILE A 136 5.28 6.60 9.47
N HIS A 137 5.12 5.51 10.23
CA HIS A 137 4.54 5.49 11.57
C HIS A 137 5.51 4.88 12.58
N GLN A 138 5.30 5.20 13.86
CA GLN A 138 5.98 4.59 15.00
C GLN A 138 4.96 3.98 15.98
N LYS A 139 5.32 2.87 16.62
CA LYS A 139 4.41 2.08 17.47
C LYS A 139 3.81 2.85 18.66
N ASP A 140 4.57 3.79 19.23
CA ASP A 140 4.19 4.53 20.44
C ASP A 140 3.38 5.79 20.15
N LEU A 141 3.17 6.12 18.87
CA LEU A 141 2.36 7.27 18.46
C LEU A 141 0.87 6.90 18.39
N ASN A 142 0.01 7.90 18.59
CA ASN A 142 -1.43 7.75 18.36
C ASN A 142 -1.71 7.30 16.91
N PRO A 143 -2.77 6.51 16.64
CA PRO A 143 -3.02 5.93 15.31
C PRO A 143 -3.18 6.92 14.15
N LEU A 144 -3.53 8.18 14.44
CA LEU A 144 -3.67 9.25 13.42
C LEU A 144 -2.47 10.21 13.40
N ALA A 145 -1.49 10.01 14.28
CA ALA A 145 -0.20 10.67 14.18
C ALA A 145 0.69 9.93 13.17
N ASN A 146 1.89 10.44 12.92
CA ASN A 146 2.88 9.82 12.04
C ASN A 146 4.23 10.51 12.27
N LEU A 147 5.30 9.89 11.74
CA LEU A 147 6.61 10.52 11.61
C LEU A 147 6.65 11.37 10.33
N GLU A 148 6.21 10.79 9.21
CA GLU A 148 6.14 11.47 7.92
C GLU A 148 4.86 11.05 7.18
N LEU A 149 4.20 12.01 6.54
CA LEU A 149 2.96 11.80 5.79
C LEU A 149 3.10 12.33 4.37
N PHE A 150 2.63 11.52 3.40
CA PHE A 150 2.62 11.86 1.99
C PHE A 150 1.18 11.90 1.47
N PRO A 151 0.45 13.00 1.73
CA PRO A 151 -1.00 13.05 1.56
C PRO A 151 -1.43 13.16 0.10
N GLN A 152 -0.54 13.62 -0.80
CA GLN A 152 -0.83 13.84 -2.21
C GLN A 152 -0.15 12.77 -3.08
N ALA A 153 -0.77 11.59 -3.13
CA ALA A 153 -0.30 10.45 -3.93
C ALA A 153 0.09 10.77 -5.39
N PRO A 154 -0.62 11.66 -6.13
CA PRO A 154 -0.26 12.02 -7.50
C PRO A 154 1.12 12.66 -7.67
N LEU A 155 1.72 13.17 -6.60
CA LEU A 155 3.01 13.86 -6.65
C LEU A 155 4.18 12.93 -6.31
N LEU A 156 3.91 11.69 -5.91
CA LEU A 156 4.94 10.77 -5.46
C LEU A 156 5.59 10.08 -6.65
N THR A 157 6.91 10.23 -6.74
CA THR A 157 7.74 9.56 -7.73
C THR A 157 8.38 8.30 -7.13
N LEU A 158 8.88 7.40 -7.99
CA LEU A 158 9.67 6.24 -7.58
C LEU A 158 10.86 6.63 -6.69
N GLU A 159 11.55 7.72 -7.02
CA GLU A 159 12.62 8.27 -6.18
C GLU A 159 12.11 8.69 -4.79
N THR A 160 10.91 9.28 -4.72
CA THR A 160 10.28 9.65 -3.44
C THR A 160 10.00 8.40 -2.61
N TYR A 161 9.43 7.35 -3.20
CA TYR A 161 9.18 6.07 -2.53
C TYR A 161 10.47 5.41 -2.00
N ARG A 162 11.57 5.48 -2.76
CA ARG A 162 12.87 5.00 -2.29
C ARG A 162 13.37 5.79 -1.08
N LYS A 163 13.27 7.13 -1.11
CA LYS A 163 13.63 8.00 0.03
C LYS A 163 12.78 7.71 1.27
N ILE A 164 11.50 7.41 1.10
CA ILE A 164 10.61 7.00 2.20
C ILE A 164 11.12 5.71 2.85
N GLY A 165 11.51 4.72 2.04
CA GLY A 165 12.13 3.49 2.54
C GLY A 165 13.40 3.75 3.36
N LYS A 166 14.29 4.63 2.85
CA LYS A 166 15.50 5.03 3.58
C LYS A 166 15.19 5.69 4.91
N ASN A 167 14.32 6.70 4.92
CA ASN A 167 13.98 7.40 6.15
C ASN A 167 13.34 6.46 7.17
N ALA A 168 12.44 5.56 6.75
CA ALA A 168 11.86 4.55 7.63
C ALA A 168 12.93 3.67 8.29
N ALA A 169 13.92 3.21 7.52
CA ALA A 169 15.03 2.43 8.05
C ALA A 169 15.96 3.25 8.98
N ARG A 170 16.17 4.53 8.68
CA ARG A 170 16.91 5.46 9.56
C ARG A 170 16.19 5.69 10.89
N TYR A 171 14.87 5.89 10.88
CA TYR A 171 14.09 5.93 12.11
C TYR A 171 14.16 4.61 12.89
N ALA A 172 14.14 3.46 12.21
CA ALA A 172 14.25 2.15 12.84
C ALA A 172 15.61 1.92 13.52
N LYS A 173 16.67 2.57 13.01
CA LYS A 173 17.99 2.66 13.66
C LYS A 173 18.05 3.65 14.83
N GLY A 174 16.97 4.39 15.10
CA GLY A 174 16.94 5.46 16.10
C GLY A 174 17.61 6.76 15.66
N GLU A 175 17.82 6.94 14.36
CA GLU A 175 18.37 8.19 13.80
C GLU A 175 17.27 9.26 13.66
N ASN A 176 17.70 10.50 13.42
CA ASN A 176 16.83 11.63 13.11
C ASN A 176 17.13 12.13 11.67
N PRO A 177 16.67 11.43 10.62
CA PRO A 177 16.86 11.84 9.24
C PRO A 177 16.14 13.16 8.94
N ASP A 178 16.66 13.93 7.97
CA ASP A 178 15.88 15.01 7.38
C ASP A 178 14.63 14.43 6.71
N PRO A 179 13.41 14.92 7.03
CA PRO A 179 12.19 14.41 6.42
C PRO A 179 12.21 14.55 4.90
N VAL A 180 11.58 13.59 4.22
CA VAL A 180 11.48 13.64 2.75
C VAL A 180 10.74 14.93 2.35
N PRO A 181 11.30 15.74 1.43
CA PRO A 181 10.71 17.03 1.06
C PRO A 181 9.24 16.90 0.66
N THR A 182 8.37 17.62 1.36
CA THR A 182 6.93 17.60 1.09
C THR A 182 6.63 18.28 -0.24
N GLN A 183 5.87 17.60 -1.09
CA GLN A 183 5.32 18.17 -2.31
C GLN A 183 3.86 18.60 -2.07
N ASN A 184 3.48 19.76 -2.58
CA ASN A 184 2.12 20.29 -2.47
C ASN A 184 1.69 20.96 -3.77
N ASP A 185 0.66 20.42 -4.40
CA ASP A 185 -0.03 21.02 -5.54
C ASP A 185 -1.48 21.34 -5.14
N GLN A 186 -1.80 22.62 -5.12
CA GLN A 186 -3.15 23.13 -4.87
C GLN A 186 -4.21 22.60 -5.86
N MET A 187 -3.80 22.18 -7.05
CA MET A 187 -4.66 21.57 -8.07
C MET A 187 -4.77 20.05 -7.95
N ALA A 188 -4.01 19.40 -7.06
CA ALA A 188 -4.08 17.96 -6.86
C ALA A 188 -5.50 17.53 -6.43
N ARG A 189 -6.11 18.26 -5.49
CA ARG A 189 -7.46 17.96 -5.01
C ARG A 189 -8.51 18.12 -6.12
N PRO A 190 -8.63 19.26 -6.82
CA PRO A 190 -9.55 19.40 -7.96
C PRO A 190 -9.43 18.30 -9.01
N LYS A 191 -8.20 17.86 -9.34
CA LYS A 191 -7.95 16.87 -10.39
C LYS A 191 -8.20 15.43 -9.95
N TYR A 192 -7.79 15.07 -8.74
CA TYR A 192 -7.65 13.66 -8.35
C TYR A 192 -8.57 13.23 -7.21
N GLN A 193 -9.27 14.14 -6.52
CA GLN A 193 -10.07 13.76 -5.34
C GLN A 193 -11.19 12.76 -5.68
N ALA A 194 -11.88 12.95 -6.82
CA ALA A 194 -12.92 12.02 -7.25
C ALA A 194 -12.35 10.63 -7.58
N ILE A 195 -11.21 10.58 -8.30
CA ILE A 195 -10.50 9.33 -8.64
C ILE A 195 -10.04 8.61 -7.36
N SER A 196 -9.46 9.37 -6.42
CA SER A 196 -9.03 8.89 -5.11
C SER A 196 -10.18 8.23 -4.33
N ALA A 197 -11.37 8.85 -4.33
CA ALA A 197 -12.55 8.30 -3.66
C ALA A 197 -13.04 6.99 -4.30
N VAL A 198 -13.06 6.92 -5.64
CA VAL A 198 -13.46 5.69 -6.36
C VAL A 198 -12.48 4.55 -6.06
N LEU A 199 -11.17 4.81 -6.13
CA LEU A 199 -10.15 3.80 -5.84
C LEU A 199 -10.19 3.35 -4.39
N TYR A 200 -10.38 4.28 -3.45
CA TYR A 200 -10.55 3.94 -2.04
C TYR A 200 -11.78 3.06 -1.80
N ASN A 201 -12.91 3.37 -2.44
CA ASN A 201 -14.12 2.53 -2.35
C ASN A 201 -13.89 1.13 -2.94
N LYS A 202 -13.12 0.99 -4.03
CA LYS A 202 -12.72 -0.33 -4.55
C LYS A 202 -11.87 -1.10 -3.54
N GLU A 203 -10.93 -0.43 -2.88
CA GLU A 203 -10.08 -1.04 -1.85
C GLU A 203 -10.87 -1.48 -0.62
N VAL A 204 -11.82 -0.65 -0.15
CA VAL A 204 -12.70 -0.97 1.00
C VAL A 204 -13.57 -2.21 0.74
N LYS A 205 -13.98 -2.47 -0.51
CA LYS A 205 -14.73 -3.70 -0.86
C LYS A 205 -13.92 -4.98 -0.68
N CYS A 206 -12.59 -4.88 -0.57
CA CYS A 206 -11.71 -6.02 -0.35
C CYS A 206 -11.40 -6.28 1.14
N LEU A 207 -12.00 -5.53 2.07
CA LEU A 207 -11.83 -5.77 3.50
C LEU A 207 -12.44 -7.12 3.91
N ASP A 208 -11.70 -7.84 4.75
CA ASP A 208 -12.09 -9.13 5.29
C ASP A 208 -11.55 -9.25 6.72
N LYS A 209 -12.40 -8.91 7.69
CA LYS A 209 -12.02 -8.95 9.11
C LYS A 209 -11.66 -10.35 9.60
N ALA A 210 -12.09 -11.42 8.91
CA ALA A 210 -11.72 -12.78 9.27
C ALA A 210 -10.26 -13.09 8.92
N LYS A 211 -9.72 -12.48 7.86
CA LYS A 211 -8.32 -12.66 7.42
C LYS A 211 -7.29 -11.89 8.25
N LYS A 212 -7.71 -10.92 9.08
CA LYS A 212 -6.82 -10.07 9.90
C LYS A 212 -5.69 -9.43 9.07
N VAL A 213 -4.47 -9.37 9.59
CA VAL A 213 -3.27 -8.92 8.89
C VAL A 213 -2.44 -10.16 8.54
N VAL A 214 -2.12 -10.34 7.26
CA VAL A 214 -1.38 -11.50 6.77
C VAL A 214 0.00 -11.10 6.25
N GLU A 215 0.99 -11.95 6.46
CA GLU A 215 2.32 -11.74 5.92
C GLU A 215 2.41 -12.18 4.47
N LEU A 216 3.20 -11.44 3.69
CA LEU A 216 3.35 -11.63 2.25
C LEU A 216 4.78 -12.02 1.89
N ALA A 217 4.94 -13.12 1.18
CA ALA A 217 6.13 -13.38 0.38
C ALA A 217 6.01 -12.60 -0.95
N VAL A 218 7.00 -11.76 -1.22
CA VAL A 218 7.04 -10.86 -2.37
C VAL A 218 8.14 -11.30 -3.33
N ASP A 219 7.79 -11.48 -4.59
CA ASP A 219 8.72 -11.77 -5.68
C ASP A 219 8.45 -10.82 -6.86
N PHE A 220 9.53 -10.27 -7.41
CA PHE A 220 9.50 -9.37 -8.54
C PHE A 220 9.96 -10.13 -9.78
N SER A 221 9.06 -10.37 -10.73
CA SER A 221 9.46 -10.94 -12.02
C SER A 221 10.43 -10.00 -12.75
N LYS A 222 11.44 -10.61 -13.38
CA LYS A 222 12.39 -9.95 -14.29
C LYS A 222 11.78 -9.72 -15.66
#